data_AF-B3TA85-F1
#
_entry.id   AF-B3TA85-F1
#
_cell.length_a   1.000
_cell.length_b   1.000
_cell.length_c   1.000
_cell.angle_alpha   90.00
_cell.angle_beta   90.00
_cell.angle_gamma   90.00
#
_symmetry.space_group_name_H-M   'P 1'
#
loop_
_entity.id
_entity.type
_entity.pdbx_description
1 polymer ?
#
loop_
_entity_poly.entity_id
_entity_poly.type
_entity_poly.pdbx_seq_one_letter_code
_entity_poly.pdbx_strand_id
1 'polypeptide(L)' 'MEKIVCPTCRKDMGEHDEWQSYLCLEKFVKVATNPVAYGSVRKIVCPMCKKDMSEHNQEQTTECLNKFIKQVTGKSS' A
#
# COMPACT_ATOMS: atom_id res chain seq x y z
N MET A 1 -11.51 -13.04 -4.90
CA MET A 1 -10.92 -11.86 -4.22
C MET A 1 -10.46 -10.91 -5.32
N GLU A 2 -10.77 -9.62 -5.24
CA GLU A 2 -10.24 -8.67 -6.23
C GLU A 2 -8.71 -8.65 -6.19
N LYS A 3 -8.09 -8.51 -7.36
CA LYS A 3 -6.64 -8.38 -7.50
C LYS A 3 -6.18 -7.11 -6.79
N ILE A 4 -5.28 -7.26 -5.83
CA ILE A 4 -4.69 -6.12 -5.13
C ILE A 4 -3.31 -5.89 -5.73
N VAL A 5 -3.17 -4.82 -6.49
CA VAL A 5 -1.89 -4.46 -7.08
C VAL A 5 -0.97 -3.89 -6.00
N CYS A 6 0.19 -4.50 -5.84
CA CYS A 6 1.23 -4.05 -4.93
C CYS A 6 1.70 -2.65 -5.31
N PRO A 7 1.60 -1.65 -4.41
CA PRO A 7 1.95 -0.26 -4.74
C PRO A 7 3.45 -0.04 -4.97
N THR A 8 4.30 -1.00 -4.56
CA THR A 8 5.77 -0.90 -4.68
C THR A 8 6.31 -1.62 -5.90
N CYS A 9 5.85 -2.85 -6.19
CA CYS A 9 6.38 -3.71 -7.26
C CYS A 9 5.40 -3.97 -8.41
N ARG A 10 4.14 -3.51 -8.28
CA ARG A 10 3.06 -3.63 -9.28
C ARG A 10 2.59 -5.05 -9.62
N LYS A 11 3.09 -6.08 -8.95
CA LYS A 11 2.54 -7.44 -9.01
C LYS A 11 1.27 -7.57 -8.17
N ASP A 12 0.51 -8.64 -8.36
CA ASP A 12 -0.59 -8.96 -7.44
C ASP A 12 -0.02 -9.30 -6.05
N MET A 13 -0.63 -8.78 -4.99
CA MET A 13 -0.26 -9.14 -3.61
C MET A 13 -0.42 -10.64 -3.34
N GLY A 14 -1.31 -11.34 -4.05
CA GLY A 14 -1.44 -12.80 -3.98
C GLY A 14 -0.27 -13.58 -4.60
N GLU A 15 0.61 -12.93 -5.36
CA GLU A 15 1.85 -13.53 -5.87
C GLU A 15 3.03 -13.38 -4.90
N HIS A 16 2.84 -12.66 -3.78
CA HIS A 16 3.89 -12.45 -2.80
C HIS A 16 3.92 -13.60 -1.79
N ASP A 17 5.11 -14.12 -1.53
CA ASP A 17 5.33 -14.89 -0.29
C ASP A 17 5.27 -13.96 0.95
N GLU A 18 5.33 -14.54 2.14
CA GLU A 18 5.25 -13.80 3.41
C GLU A 18 6.35 -12.73 3.51
N TRP A 19 7.57 -13.06 3.10
CA TRP A 19 8.71 -12.16 3.17
C TRP A 19 8.60 -11.01 2.16
N GLN A 20 8.19 -11.31 0.93
CA GLN A 20 7.92 -10.33 -0.11
C GLN A 20 6.79 -9.39 0.30
N SER A 21 5.74 -9.93 0.92
CA SER A 21 4.61 -9.15 1.45
C SER A 21 5.08 -8.17 2.53
N TYR A 22 5.88 -8.65 3.49
CA TYR A 22 6.46 -7.84 4.55
C TYR A 22 7.31 -6.69 3.99
N LEU A 23 8.27 -6.98 3.11
CA LEU A 23 9.16 -5.96 2.52
C LEU A 23 8.39 -4.92 1.71
N CYS A 24 7.39 -5.34 0.94
CA CYS A 24 6.60 -4.43 0.12
C CYS A 24 5.69 -3.54 0.99
N LEU A 25 5.10 -4.10 2.05
CA LEU A 25 4.31 -3.34 3.02
C LEU A 25 5.16 -2.30 3.73
N GLU A 26 6.31 -2.70 4.28
CA GLU A 26 7.21 -1.80 5.01
C GLU A 26 7.67 -0.63 4.13
N LYS A 27 8.07 -0.94 2.88
CA LYS A 27 8.46 0.08 1.91
C LYS A 27 7.30 1.03 1.58
N PHE A 28 6.09 0.50 1.40
CA PHE A 28 4.93 1.33 1.09
C PHE A 28 4.57 2.26 2.24
N VAL A 29 4.53 1.74 3.48
CA VAL A 29 4.25 2.54 4.69
C VAL A 29 5.25 3.69 4.79
N LYS A 30 6.56 3.42 4.65
CA LYS A 30 7.62 4.44 4.69
C LYS A 30 7.42 5.56 3.68
N VAL A 31 6.96 5.25 2.47
CA VAL A 31 6.70 6.25 1.42
C VAL A 31 5.39 7.00 1.69
N ALA A 32 4.33 6.28 2.05
CA ALA A 32 3.00 6.86 2.27
C ALA A 32 2.97 7.83 3.46
N THR A 33 3.76 7.59 4.50
CA THR A 33 3.84 8.46 5.68
C THR A 33 4.90 9.56 5.55
N ASN A 34 5.59 9.67 4.40
CA ASN A 34 6.58 10.70 4.15
C ASN A 34 6.16 11.58 2.96
N PRO A 35 5.58 12.77 3.21
CA PRO A 35 5.08 13.66 2.16
C PRO A 35 6.14 14.07 1.12
N VAL A 36 7.42 14.15 1.51
CA VAL A 36 8.54 14.54 0.64
C VAL A 36 8.94 13.37 -0.27
N ALA A 37 9.02 12.16 0.30
CA ALA A 37 9.22 10.95 -0.50
C ALA A 37 8.04 10.76 -1.46
N TYR A 38 6.82 11.05 -1.03
CA TYR A 38 5.64 10.95 -1.88
C TYR A 38 5.70 11.85 -3.11
N GLY A 39 6.01 13.14 -2.91
CA GLY A 39 6.04 14.13 -4.00
C GLY A 39 7.13 13.88 -5.05
N SER A 40 8.12 13.03 -4.76
CA SER A 40 9.22 12.68 -5.67
C SER A 40 9.03 11.33 -6.39
N VAL A 41 8.04 10.53 -5.99
CA VAL A 41 7.78 9.21 -6.57
C VAL A 41 6.63 9.31 -7.58
N ARG A 42 6.67 8.51 -8.66
CA ARG A 42 5.54 8.36 -9.61
C ARG A 42 4.23 8.17 -8.85
N LYS A 43 3.13 8.78 -9.33
CA LYS A 43 1.78 8.66 -8.78
C LYS A 43 1.50 7.26 -8.22
N ILE A 44 1.26 7.20 -6.91
CA ILE A 44 0.89 5.96 -6.24
C ILE A 44 -0.61 5.99 -6.03
N VAL A 45 -1.31 5.06 -6.68
CA VAL A 45 -2.74 4.85 -6.50
C VAL A 45 -2.95 4.06 -5.22
N CYS A 46 -3.81 4.56 -4.33
CA CYS A 46 -4.18 3.89 -3.09
C CYS A 46 -4.80 2.52 -3.42
N PRO A 47 -4.26 1.40 -2.89
CA PRO A 47 -4.77 0.07 -3.20
C PRO A 47 -6.21 -0.15 -2.69
N MET A 48 -6.62 0.64 -1.68
CA MET A 48 -7.93 0.51 -1.03
C MET A 48 -9.04 1.35 -1.68
N CYS A 49 -8.78 2.62 -1.96
CA CYS A 49 -9.82 3.56 -2.43
C CYS A 49 -9.63 4.01 -3.88
N LYS A 50 -8.55 3.56 -4.54
CA LYS A 50 -8.18 3.86 -5.95
C LYS A 50 -7.93 5.34 -6.27
N LYS A 51 -7.96 6.23 -5.27
CA LYS A 51 -7.52 7.63 -5.42
C LYS A 51 -6.01 7.73 -5.44
N ASP A 52 -5.51 8.86 -5.94
CA ASP A 52 -4.10 9.19 -5.79
C ASP A 52 -3.77 9.36 -4.30
N MET A 53 -2.67 8.79 -3.84
CA MET A 53 -2.24 8.93 -2.45
C MET A 53 -1.93 10.40 -2.08
N SER A 54 -1.64 11.30 -3.05
CA SER A 54 -1.54 12.75 -2.79
C SER A 54 -2.85 13.39 -2.31
N GLU A 55 -3.98 12.76 -2.61
CA GLU A 55 -5.31 13.24 -2.21
C GLU A 55 -5.67 12.86 -0.77
N HIS A 56 -4.82 12.09 -0.08
CA HIS A 56 -5.08 11.67 1.28
C HIS A 56 -4.50 12.69 2.27
N ASN A 57 -5.33 13.12 3.21
CA ASN A 57 -4.81 13.72 4.44
C ASN A 57 -4.21 12.63 5.36
N GLN A 58 -3.66 13.03 6.51
CA GLN A 58 -3.01 12.11 7.44
C GLN A 58 -3.96 11.02 7.98
N GLU A 59 -5.22 11.38 8.27
CA GLU A 59 -6.23 10.45 8.77
C GLU A 59 -6.59 9.41 7.71
N GLN A 60 -6.88 9.87 6.49
CA GLN A 60 -7.19 9.01 5.34
C GLN A 60 -6.02 8.10 4.98
N THR A 61 -4.79 8.61 5.06
CA THR A 61 -3.57 7.81 4.84
C THR A 61 -3.49 6.68 5.85
N THR A 62 -3.68 6.99 7.14
CA THR A 62 -3.64 6.00 8.23
C THR A 62 -4.75 4.96 8.07
N GLU A 63 -5.98 5.39 7.79
CA GLU A 63 -7.12 4.50 7.59
C GLU A 63 -6.88 3.52 6.41
N CYS A 64 -6.42 4.05 5.27
CA CYS A 64 -6.16 3.23 4.08
C CYS A 64 -4.99 2.28 4.29
N LEU A 65 -3.91 2.70 4.96
CA LEU A 65 -2.80 1.82 5.31
C LEU A 65 -3.25 0.69 6.22
N ASN A 66 -4.02 0.98 7.28
CA ASN A 66 -4.52 -0.03 8.20
C ASN A 66 -5.42 -1.06 7.50
N LYS A 67 -6.32 -0.60 6.62
CA LYS A 67 -7.16 -1.50 5.81
C LYS A 67 -6.32 -2.37 4.88
N PHE A 68 -5.31 -1.78 4.22
CA PHE A 68 -4.42 -2.51 3.32
C PHE A 68 -3.60 -3.58 4.05
N ILE A 69 -2.96 -3.21 5.16
CA ILE A 69 -2.20 -4.13 6.01
C ILE A 69 -3.10 -5.29 6.44
N LYS A 70 -4.28 -5.00 7.01
CA LYS A 70 -5.23 -6.03 7.45
C LYS A 70 -5.65 -6.96 6.31
N GLN A 71 -5.84 -6.43 5.09
CA GLN A 71 -6.24 -7.23 3.95
C GLN A 71 -5.09 -8.09 3.39
N VAL A 72 -3.84 -7.67 3.53
CA VAL A 72 -2.67 -8.43 3.09
C VAL A 72 -2.29 -9.48 4.12
N THR A 73 -2.22 -9.12 5.40
CA THR A 73 -1.80 -10.03 6.49
C THR A 73 -2.93 -10.91 7.01
N GLY A 74 -4.18 -10.48 6.86
CA GLY A 74 -5.36 -11.28 7.21
C GLY A 74 -5.73 -12.34 6.17
N LYS A 75 -5.00 -12.43 5.05
CA LYS A 75 -5.09 -13.54 4.09
C LYS A 75 -4.25 -14.75 4.50
N SER A 76 -3.46 -14.65 5.56
CA SER A 76 -2.60 -15.72 6.08
C SER A 76 -3.38 -16.71 6.96
N SER A 77 -4.58 -17.13 6.55
CA SER A 77 -5.44 -18.07 7.32
C SER A 77 -6.19 -19.01 6.40
#